data_AF-A0A645IRA2-F1
#
_entry.id   AF-A0A645IRA2-F1
#
_cell.length_a   1.000
_cell.length_b   1.000
_cell.length_c   1.000
_cell.angle_alpha   90.00
_cell.angle_beta   90.00
_cell.angle_gamma   90.00
#
_symmetry.space_group_name_H-M   'P 1'
#
loop_
_entity.id
_entity.type
_entity.pdbx_description
1 polymer ?
#
loop_
_entity_poly.entity_id
_entity_poly.type
_entity_poly.pdbx_seq_one_letter_code
_entity_poly.pdbx_strand_id
1 'polypeptide(L)'
;MGVLGLRIGYTEGLYYGGQIGYAVDEPHRGNGYAAAACRLVLPVAKAHGMTKLLITNDVNNFASRRVCEKLGLRFVRTALLPEWTELYCEGQRYINIFEWSDD
;
A
#
# COMPACT_ATOMS: atom_id res chain seq x y z
N MET A 1 -6.88 3.68 17.66
CA MET A 1 -6.31 4.74 16.80
C MET A 1 -5.67 4.10 15.58
N GLY A 2 -5.20 4.91 14.63
CA GLY A 2 -4.56 4.43 13.41
C GLY A 2 -3.93 5.59 12.64
N VAL A 3 -3.06 5.25 11.70
CA VAL A 3 -2.40 6.22 10.82
C VAL A 3 -2.65 5.87 9.37
N LEU A 4 -2.74 6.91 8.54
CA LEU A 4 -2.83 6.81 7.09
C LEU A 4 -1.87 7.84 6.50
N GLY A 5 -1.01 7.38 5.60
CA GLY A 5 -0.08 8.22 4.86
C GLY A 5 -0.31 8.08 3.36
N LEU A 6 -0.33 9.23 2.68
CA LEU A 6 -0.28 9.33 1.22
C LEU A 6 1.05 9.99 0.84
N ARG A 7 1.81 9.33 -0.03
CA ARG A 7 3.06 9.85 -0.60
C ARG A 7 2.79 10.26 -2.05
N ILE A 8 3.12 11.50 -2.39
CA ILE A 8 2.84 12.08 -3.71
C ILE A 8 4.00 11.81 -4.67
N GLY A 9 3.67 11.46 -5.91
CA GLY A 9 4.62 11.24 -6.99
C GLY A 9 4.97 9.77 -7.24
N TYR A 10 5.98 9.58 -8.09
CA TYR A 10 6.43 8.27 -8.55
C TYR A 10 7.96 8.26 -8.57
N THR A 11 8.53 7.45 -7.69
CA THR A 11 9.97 7.22 -7.61
C THR A 11 10.22 5.72 -7.52
N GLU A 12 11.45 5.30 -7.77
CA GLU A 12 11.83 3.90 -7.61
C GLU A 12 11.59 3.42 -6.17
N GLY A 13 11.88 4.25 -5.16
CA GLY A 13 11.57 3.95 -3.76
C GLY A 13 10.06 3.75 -3.52
N LEU A 14 9.21 4.59 -4.12
CA LEU A 14 7.75 4.46 -4.00
C LEU A 14 7.19 3.25 -4.76
N TYR A 15 7.89 2.74 -5.77
CA TYR A 15 7.49 1.50 -6.43
C TYR A 15 7.50 0.31 -5.46
N TYR A 16 8.47 0.26 -4.55
CA TYR A 16 8.58 -0.79 -3.52
C TYR A 16 7.89 -0.41 -2.19
N GLY A 17 7.90 0.86 -1.81
CA GLY A 17 7.30 1.33 -0.55
C GLY A 17 5.80 1.64 -0.63
N GLY A 18 5.26 1.80 -1.83
CA GLY A 18 3.88 2.21 -2.08
C GLY A 18 3.59 3.68 -1.75
N GLN A 19 2.61 4.25 -2.44
CA GLN A 19 2.11 5.60 -2.16
C GLN A 19 1.19 5.62 -0.94
N ILE A 20 0.44 4.55 -0.70
CA ILE A 20 -0.47 4.48 0.44
C ILE A 20 0.14 3.55 1.50
N GLY A 21 0.37 4.10 2.69
CA GLY A 21 0.74 3.35 3.89
C GLY A 21 -0.33 3.53 4.98
N TYR A 22 -0.62 2.49 5.75
CA TYR A 22 -1.56 2.58 6.86
C TYR A 22 -1.18 1.64 8.00
N ALA A 23 -1.57 2.00 9.21
CA ALA A 23 -1.55 1.10 10.36
C ALA A 23 -2.83 1.30 11.19
N VAL A 24 -3.39 0.19 11.66
CA VAL A 24 -4.56 0.18 12.52
C VAL A 24 -4.19 -0.56 13.81
N ASP A 25 -4.41 0.09 14.96
CA ASP A 25 -4.13 -0.51 16.26
C ASP A 25 -4.89 -1.82 16.43
N GLU A 26 -4.28 -2.79 17.11
CA GLU A 26 -4.82 -4.14 17.30
C GLU A 26 -6.29 -4.20 17.72
N PRO A 27 -6.76 -3.41 18.72
CA PRO A 27 -8.15 -3.45 19.16
C PRO A 27 -9.17 -3.04 18.09
N HIS A 28 -8.72 -2.36 17.03
CA HIS A 28 -9.57 -1.79 15.99
C HIS A 28 -9.48 -2.56 14.66
N ARG A 29 -8.60 -3.57 14.56
CA ARG A 29 -8.45 -4.40 13.35
C ARG A 29 -9.73 -5.21 13.09
N GLY A 30 -9.91 -5.67 11.85
CA GLY A 30 -11.09 -6.47 11.45
C GLY A 30 -12.35 -5.65 11.12
N ASN A 31 -12.44 -4.39 11.54
CA ASN A 31 -13.60 -3.51 11.31
C ASN A 31 -13.62 -2.81 9.94
N GLY A 32 -12.67 -3.12 9.05
CA GLY A 32 -12.60 -2.52 7.71
C GLY A 32 -12.01 -1.10 7.64
N TYR A 33 -11.49 -0.56 8.75
CA TYR A 33 -10.94 0.81 8.79
C TYR A 33 -9.80 1.05 7.78
N ALA A 34 -8.91 0.08 7.56
CA ALA A 34 -7.84 0.22 6.57
C ALA A 34 -8.41 0.44 5.15
N ALA A 35 -9.43 -0.33 4.76
CA ALA A 35 -10.06 -0.17 3.45
C ALA A 35 -10.80 1.18 3.36
N ALA A 36 -11.52 1.59 4.41
CA ALA A 36 -12.18 2.89 4.45
C ALA A 36 -11.16 4.04 4.33
N ALA A 37 -10.06 3.97 5.05
CA ALA A 37 -8.97 4.93 5.01
C ALA A 37 -8.36 5.04 3.60
N CYS A 38 -8.04 3.93 2.94
CA CYS A 38 -7.52 3.93 1.58
C CYS A 38 -8.47 4.60 0.56
N ARG A 39 -9.80 4.46 0.73
CA ARG A 39 -10.76 5.14 -0.15
C ARG A 39 -10.77 6.65 0.05
N LEU A 40 -10.54 7.13 1.27
CA LEU A 40 -10.53 8.58 1.59
C LEU A 40 -9.35 9.33 0.97
N VAL A 41 -8.24 8.67 0.67
CA VAL A 41 -7.07 9.33 0.05
C VAL A 41 -7.14 9.40 -1.46
N LEU A 42 -8.01 8.63 -2.12
CA LEU A 42 -8.12 8.65 -3.59
C LEU A 42 -8.46 10.04 -4.14
N PRO A 43 -9.43 10.82 -3.58
CA PRO A 43 -9.70 12.18 -4.04
C PRO A 43 -8.49 13.11 -3.91
N VAL A 44 -7.68 12.96 -2.85
CA VAL A 44 -6.46 13.76 -2.65
C VAL A 44 -5.42 13.40 -3.71
N ALA A 45 -5.18 12.11 -3.96
CA ALA A 45 -4.28 11.67 -5.01
C ALA A 45 -4.72 12.17 -6.40
N LYS A 46 -6.02 12.11 -6.70
CA LYS A 46 -6.59 12.67 -7.94
C LYS A 46 -6.35 14.17 -8.06
N ALA A 47 -6.50 14.93 -6.97
CA ALA A 47 -6.22 16.36 -6.96
C ALA A 47 -4.74 16.69 -7.26
N HIS A 48 -3.82 15.75 -6.99
CA HIS A 48 -2.42 15.82 -7.39
C HIS A 48 -2.12 15.25 -8.79
N GLY A 49 -3.15 14.94 -9.58
CA GLY A 49 -3.01 14.38 -10.93
C GLY A 49 -2.52 12.94 -10.97
N MET A 50 -2.63 12.21 -9.86
CA MET A 50 -2.19 10.81 -9.78
C MET A 50 -3.33 9.88 -10.21
N THR A 51 -3.12 9.19 -11.33
CA THR A 51 -4.08 8.21 -11.88
C THR A 51 -3.77 6.78 -11.46
N LYS A 52 -2.63 6.55 -10.81
CA LYS A 52 -2.21 5.24 -10.31
C LYS A 52 -1.64 5.34 -8.90
N LEU A 53 -1.97 4.38 -8.06
CA LEU A 53 -1.44 4.28 -6.70
C LEU A 53 -1.06 2.84 -6.39
N LEU A 54 0.07 2.66 -5.71
CA LEU A 54 0.52 1.37 -5.24
C LEU A 54 0.31 1.25 -3.73
N ILE A 55 -0.14 0.07 -3.34
CA ILE A 55 -0.04 -0.43 -1.96
C ILE A 55 0.86 -1.66 -2.01
N THR A 56 1.90 -1.65 -1.20
CA THR A 56 2.78 -2.80 -1.04
C THR A 56 2.61 -3.42 0.34
N ASN A 57 2.83 -4.73 0.43
CA ASN A 57 2.84 -5.43 1.71
C ASN A 57 3.84 -6.59 1.71
N ASP A 58 4.31 -6.96 2.90
CA ASP A 58 5.05 -8.20 3.12
C ASP A 58 4.22 -9.39 2.61
N VAL A 59 4.88 -10.33 1.94
CA VAL A 59 4.24 -11.51 1.35
C VAL A 59 3.48 -12.39 2.36
N ASN A 60 3.88 -12.35 3.63
CA ASN A 60 3.28 -13.07 4.73
C ASN A 60 2.19 -12.25 5.46
N ASN A 61 2.00 -10.98 5.11
CA ASN A 61 0.97 -10.13 5.69
C ASN A 61 -0.39 -10.35 5.01
N PHE A 62 -0.98 -11.51 5.29
CA PHE A 62 -2.30 -11.90 4.75
C PHE A 62 -3.42 -10.90 5.10
N ALA A 63 -3.32 -10.21 6.23
CA ALA A 63 -4.30 -9.20 6.61
C ALA A 63 -4.28 -8.00 5.65
N SER A 64 -3.09 -7.46 5.35
CA SER A 64 -2.93 -6.37 4.38
C SER A 64 -3.32 -6.81 2.97
N ARG A 65 -2.97 -8.03 2.57
CA ARG A 65 -3.40 -8.59 1.28
C ARG A 65 -4.93 -8.62 1.14
N ARG A 66 -5.65 -9.07 2.17
CA ARG A 66 -7.12 -9.08 2.17
C ARG A 66 -7.71 -7.66 2.07
N VAL A 67 -7.04 -6.65 2.61
CA VAL A 67 -7.47 -5.25 2.43
C VAL A 67 -7.36 -4.85 0.97
N CYS A 68 -6.23 -5.14 0.31
CA CYS A 68 -6.06 -4.87 -1.13
C CYS A 68 -7.11 -5.59 -1.99
N GLU A 69 -7.38 -6.86 -1.70
CA GLU A 69 -8.41 -7.65 -2.40
C GLU A 69 -9.82 -7.06 -2.20
N LYS A 70 -10.18 -6.66 -0.96
CA LYS A 70 -11.45 -5.98 -0.67
C LYS A 70 -11.61 -4.62 -1.33
N LEU A 71 -10.49 -3.94 -1.59
CA LEU A 71 -10.45 -2.67 -2.32
C LEU A 71 -10.57 -2.86 -3.84
N GLY A 72 -10.50 -4.10 -4.34
CA GLY A 72 -10.49 -4.38 -5.77
C GLY A 72 -9.18 -3.98 -6.46
N LEU A 73 -8.08 -3.87 -5.70
CA LEU A 73 -6.79 -3.53 -6.28
C LEU A 73 -6.28 -4.67 -7.15
N ARG A 74 -5.67 -4.32 -8.27
CA ARG A 74 -5.04 -5.28 -9.16
C ARG A 74 -3.75 -5.77 -8.53
N PHE A 75 -3.63 -7.08 -8.30
CA PHE A 75 -2.33 -7.67 -7.95
C PHE A 75 -1.40 -7.58 -9.17
N VAL A 76 -0.27 -6.90 -9.01
CA VAL A 76 0.70 -6.70 -10.09
C VAL A 76 1.70 -7.85 -10.11
N ARG A 77 2.40 -8.06 -8.98
CA ARG A 77 3.38 -9.14 -8.80
C ARG A 77 3.87 -9.23 -7.35
N THR A 78 4.59 -10.31 -7.07
CA THR A 78 5.56 -10.35 -5.97
C THR A 78 6.92 -9.93 -6.52
N ALA A 79 7.58 -8.96 -5.89
CA ALA A 79 8.87 -8.42 -6.32
C ALA A 79 9.97 -8.70 -5.29
N LEU A 80 11.16 -9.05 -5.77
CA LEU A 80 12.38 -9.03 -4.96
C LEU A 80 12.71 -7.57 -4.62
N LEU A 81 12.95 -7.29 -3.34
CA LEU A 81 13.37 -5.98 -2.87
C LEU A 81 14.84 -5.71 -3.26
N PRO A 82 15.16 -4.56 -3.85
CA PRO A 82 16.53 -4.11 -4.00
C PRO A 82 17.20 -3.88 -2.65
N GLU A 83 18.50 -4.14 -2.57
CA GLU A 83 19.27 -4.07 -1.32
C GLU A 83 19.32 -2.67 -0.69
N TRP A 84 19.15 -1.63 -1.51
CA TRP A 84 19.15 -0.24 -1.08
C TRP A 84 17.83 0.20 -0.44
N THR A 85 16.78 -0.60 -0.51
CA THR A 85 15.49 -0.26 0.11
C THR A 85 15.54 -0.46 1.62
N GLU A 86 14.91 0.45 2.38
CA GLU A 86 14.80 0.34 3.84
C GLU A 86 14.17 -1.00 4.27
N LEU A 87 13.13 -1.45 3.57
CA LEU A 87 12.49 -2.75 3.79
C LEU A 87 13.47 -3.93 3.65
N TYR A 88 14.43 -3.85 2.73
CA TYR A 88 15.47 -4.88 2.61
C TYR A 88 16.39 -4.88 3.82
N CYS A 89 16.81 -3.69 4.27
CA CYS A 89 17.64 -3.52 5.47
C CYS A 89 16.93 -4.03 6.73
N GLU A 90 15.61 -3.94 6.79
CA GLU A 90 14.77 -4.49 7.86
C GLU A 90 14.57 -6.02 7.78
N GLY A 91 15.17 -6.68 6.79
CA GLY A 91 15.14 -8.14 6.64
C GLY A 91 14.06 -8.67 5.71
N GLN A 92 13.22 -7.81 5.12
CA GLN A 92 12.30 -8.25 4.08
C GLN A 92 13.06 -8.56 2.80
N ARG A 93 12.56 -9.52 2.01
CA ARG A 93 13.16 -9.88 0.71
C ARG A 93 12.17 -9.79 -0.43
N TYR A 94 10.89 -10.05 -0.14
CA TYR A 94 9.85 -10.01 -1.13
C TYR A 94 8.68 -9.18 -0.63
N ILE A 95 8.07 -8.45 -1.55
CA ILE A 95 6.84 -7.71 -1.31
C ILE A 95 5.81 -8.02 -2.38
N ASN A 96 4.54 -7.99 -2.01
CA ASN A 96 3.45 -7.92 -2.96
C ASN A 96 3.23 -6.47 -3.38
N ILE A 97 3.01 -6.26 -4.68
CA ILE A 97 2.66 -4.95 -5.24
C ILE A 97 1.22 -5.02 -5.76
N PHE A 98 0.37 -4.15 -5.24
CA PHE A 98 -1.02 -3.95 -5.68
C PHE A 98 -1.17 -2.56 -6.28
N GLU A 99 -1.97 -2.44 -7.33
CA GLU A 99 -2.23 -1.18 -8.02
C GLU A 99 -3.72 -0.84 -7.96
N TRP A 100 -3.99 0.42 -7.62
CA TRP A 100 -5.24 1.11 -7.95
C TRP A 100 -5.00 1.95 -9.21
N SER A 101 -5.95 1.93 -10.14
CA SER A 101 -5.96 2.77 -11.33
C SER A 101 -7.31 3.46 -11.49
N ASP A 102 -7.28 4.70 -11.94
CA ASP A 102 -8.47 5.47 -12.34
C ASP A 102 -8.77 5.20 -13.82
N ASP A 103 -9.45 4.09 -14.09
CA ASP A 103 -9.95 3.74 -15.43
C ASP A 103 -11.35 4.33 -15.67
#